data_AF-A0A1X7E8B2-F1
#
_entry.id   AF-A0A1X7E8B2-F1
#
_cell.length_a   1.000
_cell.length_b   1.000
_cell.length_c   1.000
_cell.angle_alpha   90.00
_cell.angle_beta   90.00
_cell.angle_gamma   90.00
#
_symmetry.space_group_name_H-M   'P 1'
#
loop_
_entity.id
_entity.type
_entity.pdbx_description
1 polymer ?
#
loop_
_entity_poly.entity_id
_entity_poly.type
_entity_poly.pdbx_seq_one_letter_code
_entity_poly.pdbx_strand_id
1 'polypeptide(L)'
;MIGGKDSLVPRNRLRASLARRGALSKGQARGFLWCDPCAYIVSGVQRLPETLMSTRLTPAIASKFAALALSHLTREYPNKLTHALAGPEDVRPPRALHPIFYGSYDWHSCVHGYWLVLRLAGLYPDLPEAPTIAATVDTHFTAPNVAKEIAYLRLPHNRGFERPYGWAWLLALAGQLHAMPGRDPARWSAVLAPLAELIVERFMEFLPKATYPLRVGTHFNTAFALSLALEFARTTGHTELAALIEETARRWHFGDSDCQAWEPGGDEFLSPSLMEAELMRRVSAPGDFAEWFDRFFPRLALGEPATLFAPVTVTDRSDGKIAHLDGLNLSRAWCQRTLAKALPTGDPRRAVLERSAEAHLLAALPHVAGDYMGEHWLATFALLALEA
;
A
#
# COMPACT_ATOMS: atom_id res chain seq x y z
N MET A 1 22.40 -25.73 58.16
CA MET A 1 22.95 -27.07 57.94
C MET A 1 23.18 -27.23 56.44
N ILE A 2 24.41 -27.02 55.97
CA ILE A 2 25.35 -28.04 55.44
C ILE A 2 24.73 -28.77 54.23
N GLY A 3 25.26 -28.82 53.01
CA GLY A 3 26.49 -28.42 52.31
C GLY A 3 26.27 -28.82 50.83
N GLY A 4 26.76 -28.13 49.80
CA GLY A 4 28.15 -28.04 49.39
C GLY A 4 28.51 -29.15 48.40
N LYS A 5 28.69 -28.82 47.11
CA LYS A 5 29.84 -29.28 46.31
C LYS A 5 29.97 -28.52 44.99
N ASP A 6 31.15 -27.92 44.87
CA ASP A 6 31.72 -27.20 43.74
C ASP A 6 32.14 -28.12 42.58
N SER A 7 32.20 -27.56 41.36
CA SER A 7 33.35 -27.77 40.47
C SER A 7 33.49 -26.64 39.42
N LEU A 8 34.53 -25.84 39.66
CA LEU A 8 35.30 -24.87 38.86
C LEU A 8 35.48 -25.22 37.34
N VAL A 9 35.19 -24.31 36.37
CA VAL A 9 36.08 -23.31 35.68
C VAL A 9 36.92 -23.94 34.51
N PRO A 10 37.22 -23.27 33.36
CA PRO A 10 37.44 -21.81 33.19
C PRO A 10 36.84 -21.06 31.98
N ARG A 11 36.72 -19.75 32.22
CA ARG A 11 36.62 -18.64 31.26
C ARG A 11 37.98 -18.36 30.61
N ASN A 12 38.04 -18.32 29.28
CA ASN A 12 39.18 -17.76 28.55
C ASN A 12 39.06 -16.24 28.43
N ARG A 13 40.02 -15.53 29.04
CA ARG A 13 40.35 -14.13 28.78
C ARG A 13 41.41 -14.09 27.67
N LEU A 14 41.17 -13.33 26.61
CA LEU A 14 42.25 -12.89 25.71
C LEU A 14 42.51 -11.41 25.93
N ARG A 15 43.73 -11.13 26.40
CA ARG A 15 44.31 -9.80 26.61
C ARG A 15 44.86 -9.25 25.29
N ALA A 16 44.84 -7.93 25.22
CA ALA A 16 45.44 -7.07 24.21
C ALA A 16 46.95 -7.30 23.99
N SER A 17 47.39 -7.04 22.76
CA SER A 17 48.80 -6.80 22.38
C SER A 17 48.87 -5.53 21.53
N LEU A 18 49.51 -4.50 22.08
CA LEU A 18 49.95 -3.26 21.43
C LEU A 18 51.46 -3.35 21.20
N ALA A 19 51.93 -3.23 19.96
CA ALA A 19 53.29 -2.84 19.59
C ALA A 19 53.27 -2.31 18.13
N ARG A 20 53.35 -0.99 17.92
CA ARG A 20 54.53 -0.14 17.65
C ARG A 20 54.98 -0.08 16.16
N ARG A 21 54.77 1.14 15.62
CA ARG A 21 55.67 2.01 14.82
C ARG A 21 56.26 1.47 13.49
N GLY A 22 55.94 2.20 12.42
CA GLY A 22 56.77 2.37 11.23
C GLY A 22 56.24 3.55 10.39
N ALA A 23 56.95 4.67 10.40
CA ALA A 23 56.73 5.83 9.54
C ALA A 23 57.97 6.03 8.66
N LEU A 24 57.83 6.87 7.61
CA LEU A 24 58.79 7.34 6.59
C LEU A 24 58.63 6.59 5.24
N SER A 25 58.63 7.22 4.04
CA SER A 25 59.03 8.57 3.63
C SER A 25 58.33 9.02 2.33
N LYS A 26 58.36 10.34 2.10
CA LYS A 26 58.09 11.04 0.84
C LYS A 26 59.18 10.75 -0.21
N GLY A 27 58.84 10.74 -1.50
CA GLY A 27 59.83 11.01 -2.54
C GLY A 27 59.39 10.77 -3.99
N GLN A 28 59.29 11.88 -4.72
CA GLN A 28 59.60 12.07 -6.15
C GLN A 28 58.51 11.86 -7.23
N ALA A 29 58.17 13.03 -7.78
CA ALA A 29 57.45 13.31 -9.00
C ALA A 29 58.19 12.84 -10.27
N ARG A 30 57.42 12.42 -11.28
CA ARG A 30 57.70 12.68 -12.69
C ARG A 30 56.39 12.90 -13.42
N GLY A 31 56.22 14.11 -13.96
CA GLY A 31 55.08 14.49 -14.79
C GLY A 31 55.12 13.78 -16.15
N PHE A 32 53.94 13.58 -16.72
CA PHE A 32 53.77 13.33 -18.15
C PHE A 32 52.59 14.16 -18.66
N LEU A 33 52.98 15.10 -19.52
CA LEU A 33 52.29 15.75 -20.63
C LEU A 33 50.84 15.31 -20.91
N TRP A 34 49.96 16.31 -20.91
CA TRP A 34 48.69 16.31 -21.62
C TRP A 34 48.93 16.25 -23.13
N CYS A 35 48.30 15.28 -23.79
CA CYS A 35 48.09 15.26 -25.24
C CYS A 35 46.79 14.50 -25.51
N ASP A 36 45.71 15.22 -25.84
CA ASP A 36 44.66 14.71 -26.74
C ASP A 36 45.29 14.56 -28.13
N PRO A 37 45.01 13.51 -28.95
CA PRO A 37 43.63 13.19 -29.36
C PRO A 37 43.35 11.70 -29.62
N CYS A 38 42.08 11.30 -29.63
CA CYS A 38 41.45 10.60 -30.77
C CYS A 38 40.01 10.19 -30.46
N ALA A 39 39.12 10.65 -31.33
CA ALA A 39 37.73 10.25 -31.40
C ALA A 39 37.61 8.73 -31.58
N TYR A 40 36.92 8.07 -30.66
CA TYR A 40 36.21 6.84 -30.97
C TYR A 40 34.74 7.17 -31.17
N ILE A 41 34.34 7.13 -32.44
CA ILE A 41 32.96 7.01 -32.87
C ILE A 41 32.43 5.69 -32.28
N VAL A 42 31.62 5.78 -31.23
CA VAL A 42 30.74 4.68 -30.85
C VAL A 42 29.46 4.85 -31.64
N SER A 43 29.38 4.09 -32.72
CA SER A 43 28.17 3.89 -33.51
C SER A 43 27.09 3.23 -32.66
N GLY A 44 25.91 3.84 -32.65
CA GLY A 44 24.64 3.13 -32.68
C GLY A 44 24.22 2.37 -31.42
N VAL A 45 24.09 3.05 -30.29
CA VAL A 45 22.96 2.75 -29.39
C VAL A 45 21.90 3.81 -29.67
N GLN A 46 20.90 3.45 -30.47
CA GLN A 46 19.65 4.21 -30.49
C GLN A 46 19.13 4.18 -29.05
N ARG A 47 19.27 5.29 -28.32
CA ARG A 47 18.36 5.56 -27.21
C ARG A 47 16.98 5.58 -27.85
N LEU A 48 16.18 4.55 -27.54
CA LEU A 48 14.74 4.66 -27.67
C LEU A 48 14.34 5.99 -27.03
N PRO A 49 13.46 6.79 -27.64
CA PRO A 49 13.01 8.02 -27.01
C PRO A 49 12.51 7.68 -25.62
N GLU A 50 12.91 8.47 -24.61
CA GLU A 50 12.21 8.53 -23.32
C GLU A 50 10.75 8.78 -23.69
N THR A 51 9.98 7.70 -23.76
CA THR A 51 8.53 7.79 -23.83
C THR A 51 8.18 8.52 -22.56
N LEU A 52 7.71 9.76 -22.69
CA LEU A 52 7.16 10.55 -21.59
C LEU A 52 6.19 9.63 -20.86
N MET A 53 6.64 9.04 -19.75
CA MET A 53 5.81 8.14 -18.95
C MET A 53 4.67 9.00 -18.43
N SER A 54 3.46 8.73 -18.95
CA SER A 54 2.28 9.46 -18.53
C SER A 54 2.03 9.20 -17.05
N THR A 55 2.10 10.24 -16.23
CA THR A 55 1.65 10.22 -14.83
C THR A 55 0.14 10.42 -14.69
N ARG A 56 -0.58 10.21 -15.80
CA ARG A 56 -2.04 10.12 -15.90
C ARG A 56 -2.45 8.74 -16.40
N LEU A 57 -3.59 8.27 -15.89
CA LEU A 57 -4.21 7.03 -16.36
C LEU A 57 -4.64 7.17 -17.83
N THR A 58 -4.29 6.18 -18.64
CA THR A 58 -4.68 6.07 -20.05
C THR A 58 -5.28 4.68 -20.31
N PRO A 59 -6.06 4.49 -21.38
CA PRO A 59 -6.58 3.16 -21.74
C PRO A 59 -5.48 2.09 -21.87
N ALA A 60 -4.30 2.46 -22.38
CA ALA A 60 -3.16 1.54 -22.49
C ALA A 60 -2.58 1.13 -21.13
N ILE A 61 -2.46 2.08 -20.18
CA ILE A 61 -2.03 1.77 -18.80
C ILE A 61 -3.11 0.92 -18.11
N ALA A 62 -4.38 1.27 -18.30
CA ALA A 62 -5.52 0.53 -17.75
C ALA A 62 -5.55 -0.94 -18.25
N SER A 63 -5.41 -1.17 -19.56
CA SER A 63 -5.31 -2.53 -20.12
C SER A 63 -4.13 -3.30 -19.54
N LYS A 64 -2.94 -2.66 -19.44
CA LYS A 64 -1.77 -3.29 -18.81
C LYS A 64 -2.03 -3.72 -17.36
N PHE A 65 -2.65 -2.85 -16.55
CA PHE A 65 -2.97 -3.16 -15.15
C PHE A 65 -4.04 -4.25 -15.03
N ALA A 66 -5.06 -4.23 -15.90
CA ALA A 66 -6.08 -5.27 -15.95
C ALA A 66 -5.47 -6.64 -16.29
N ALA A 67 -4.60 -6.70 -17.30
CA ALA A 67 -3.91 -7.92 -17.70
C ALA A 67 -3.00 -8.47 -16.58
N LEU A 68 -2.26 -7.59 -15.89
CA LEU A 68 -1.44 -7.98 -14.73
C LEU A 68 -2.31 -8.62 -13.64
N ALA A 69 -3.40 -7.96 -13.24
CA ALA A 69 -4.30 -8.49 -12.21
C ALA A 69 -4.91 -9.84 -12.59
N LEU A 70 -5.45 -9.95 -13.80
CA LEU A 70 -6.04 -11.19 -14.31
C LEU A 70 -5.06 -12.37 -14.32
N SER A 71 -3.75 -12.11 -14.49
CA SER A 71 -2.74 -13.17 -14.50
C SER A 71 -2.58 -13.90 -13.15
N HIS A 72 -3.04 -13.30 -12.04
CA HIS A 72 -2.87 -13.87 -10.71
C HIS A 72 -4.16 -14.06 -9.91
N LEU A 73 -5.29 -13.41 -10.27
CA LEU A 73 -6.57 -13.55 -9.55
C LEU A 73 -7.09 -14.99 -9.40
N THR A 74 -6.67 -15.90 -10.27
CA THR A 74 -7.10 -17.31 -10.26
C THR A 74 -5.94 -18.30 -10.02
N ARG A 75 -4.74 -17.77 -9.79
CA ARG A 75 -3.50 -18.54 -9.55
C ARG A 75 -3.38 -18.89 -8.07
N GLU A 76 -3.51 -20.17 -7.75
CA GLU A 76 -3.52 -20.63 -6.35
C GLU A 76 -2.14 -20.73 -5.69
N TYR A 77 -1.05 -20.88 -6.46
CA TYR A 77 0.32 -20.99 -5.92
C TYR A 77 1.35 -20.19 -6.74
N PRO A 78 2.40 -19.62 -6.11
CA PRO A 78 2.65 -19.60 -4.66
C PRO A 78 1.64 -18.72 -3.91
N ASN A 79 1.31 -19.09 -2.68
CA ASN A 79 0.37 -18.37 -1.82
C ASN A 79 0.82 -18.42 -0.36
N LYS A 80 0.56 -17.34 0.37
CA LYS A 80 0.89 -17.10 1.76
C LYS A 80 -0.40 -17.06 2.59
N LEU A 81 -0.77 -18.23 3.11
CA LEU A 81 -1.81 -18.34 4.11
C LEU A 81 -1.27 -17.94 5.49
N THR A 82 -1.79 -16.85 6.04
CA THR A 82 -1.50 -16.42 7.42
C THR A 82 -2.81 -16.39 8.20
N HIS A 83 -3.06 -17.41 9.02
CA HIS A 83 -4.26 -17.49 9.85
C HIS A 83 -4.04 -18.27 11.15
N ALA A 84 -4.98 -18.17 12.08
CA ALA A 84 -4.98 -18.96 13.29
C ALA A 84 -5.56 -20.36 13.00
N LEU A 85 -5.01 -21.38 13.67
CA LEU A 85 -5.51 -22.74 13.65
C LEU A 85 -6.06 -23.06 15.04
N ALA A 86 -7.35 -23.39 15.14
CA ALA A 86 -7.92 -23.95 16.37
C ALA A 86 -7.77 -25.48 16.42
N GLY A 87 -7.77 -26.13 15.25
CA GLY A 87 -7.64 -27.58 15.14
C GLY A 87 -7.03 -28.02 13.80
N PRO A 88 -6.76 -29.33 13.63
CA PRO A 88 -6.20 -29.87 12.39
C PRO A 88 -7.09 -29.65 11.16
N GLU A 89 -8.41 -29.48 11.32
CA GLU A 89 -9.37 -29.19 10.28
C GLU A 89 -9.17 -27.84 9.58
N ASP A 90 -8.47 -26.91 10.24
CA ASP A 90 -8.17 -25.58 9.69
C ASP A 90 -7.01 -25.62 8.69
N VAL A 91 -6.23 -26.71 8.66
CA VAL A 91 -5.14 -26.91 7.70
C VAL A 91 -5.70 -27.31 6.34
N ARG A 92 -6.01 -26.32 5.51
CA ARG A 92 -6.63 -26.50 4.19
C ARG A 92 -5.94 -25.64 3.12
N PRO A 93 -6.00 -26.02 1.83
CA PRO A 93 -5.41 -25.23 0.76
C PRO A 93 -6.18 -23.91 0.53
N PRO A 94 -5.56 -22.89 -0.10
CA PRO A 94 -6.16 -21.56 -0.26
C PRO A 94 -7.56 -21.59 -0.85
N ARG A 95 -7.78 -22.33 -1.95
CA ARG A 95 -9.08 -22.44 -2.62
C ARG A 95 -10.17 -23.05 -1.75
N ALA A 96 -9.78 -23.92 -0.82
CA ALA A 96 -10.73 -24.56 0.08
C ALA A 96 -11.17 -23.65 1.25
N LEU A 97 -10.30 -22.73 1.66
CA LEU A 97 -10.57 -21.72 2.69
C LEU A 97 -11.32 -20.50 2.12
N HIS A 98 -10.85 -20.01 0.97
CA HIS A 98 -11.24 -18.71 0.39
C HIS A 98 -11.65 -18.84 -1.08
N PRO A 99 -12.79 -19.49 -1.40
CA PRO A 99 -13.14 -19.83 -2.77
C PRO A 99 -13.34 -18.62 -3.71
N ILE A 100 -13.48 -17.40 -3.19
CA ILE A 100 -13.49 -16.18 -4.00
C ILE A 100 -12.09 -15.59 -4.12
N PHE A 101 -11.37 -15.54 -2.99
CA PHE A 101 -10.11 -14.80 -2.84
C PHE A 101 -8.91 -15.72 -2.60
N TYR A 102 -8.87 -16.86 -3.30
CA TYR A 102 -7.77 -17.83 -3.17
C TYR A 102 -6.59 -17.56 -4.10
N GLY A 103 -6.80 -16.74 -5.13
CA GLY A 103 -5.74 -16.37 -6.05
C GLY A 103 -4.76 -15.40 -5.43
N SER A 104 -3.81 -14.93 -6.23
CA SER A 104 -2.73 -14.03 -5.80
C SER A 104 -1.81 -14.65 -4.73
N TYR A 105 -0.83 -13.86 -4.30
CA TYR A 105 0.09 -14.27 -3.26
C TYR A 105 -0.61 -14.39 -1.89
N ASP A 106 -1.62 -13.58 -1.59
CA ASP A 106 -2.42 -13.70 -0.36
C ASP A 106 -3.85 -13.15 -0.57
N TRP A 107 -4.68 -13.35 0.45
CA TRP A 107 -6.12 -13.06 0.42
C TRP A 107 -6.42 -11.60 0.05
N HIS A 108 -5.82 -10.64 0.77
CA HIS A 108 -6.09 -9.23 0.51
C HIS A 108 -5.56 -8.78 -0.86
N SER A 109 -4.47 -9.38 -1.34
CA SER A 109 -3.96 -9.14 -2.68
C SER A 109 -4.95 -9.58 -3.77
N CYS A 110 -5.66 -10.68 -3.54
CA CYS A 110 -6.76 -11.10 -4.39
C CYS A 110 -7.93 -10.11 -4.33
N VAL A 111 -8.34 -9.70 -3.13
CA VAL A 111 -9.45 -8.77 -2.92
C VAL A 111 -9.23 -7.45 -3.65
N HIS A 112 -8.09 -6.79 -3.45
CA HIS A 112 -7.83 -5.52 -4.11
C HIS A 112 -7.48 -5.68 -5.60
N GLY A 113 -7.04 -6.87 -6.03
CA GLY A 113 -6.95 -7.23 -7.45
C GLY A 113 -8.32 -7.26 -8.15
N TYR A 114 -9.35 -7.80 -7.49
CA TYR A 114 -10.73 -7.71 -7.98
C TYR A 114 -11.22 -6.26 -8.03
N TRP A 115 -10.92 -5.48 -6.98
CA TRP A 115 -11.24 -4.05 -6.97
C TRP A 115 -10.58 -3.33 -8.15
N LEU A 116 -9.29 -3.60 -8.42
CA LEU A 116 -8.53 -3.01 -9.51
C LEU A 116 -9.19 -3.29 -10.87
N VAL A 117 -9.46 -4.56 -11.20
CA VAL A 117 -10.05 -4.89 -12.52
C VAL A 117 -11.45 -4.32 -12.69
N LEU A 118 -12.27 -4.32 -11.63
CA LEU A 118 -13.63 -3.77 -11.67
C LEU A 118 -13.62 -2.23 -11.75
N ARG A 119 -12.70 -1.57 -11.07
CA ARG A 119 -12.48 -0.12 -11.18
C ARG A 119 -12.09 0.25 -12.60
N LEU A 120 -11.13 -0.47 -13.20
CA LEU A 120 -10.69 -0.24 -14.57
C LEU A 120 -11.80 -0.49 -15.60
N ALA A 121 -12.57 -1.57 -15.47
CA ALA A 121 -13.70 -1.84 -16.34
C ALA A 121 -14.81 -0.78 -16.23
N GLY A 122 -15.00 -0.19 -15.04
CA GLY A 122 -15.92 0.94 -14.85
C GLY A 122 -15.43 2.25 -15.49
N LEU A 123 -14.13 2.52 -15.44
CA LEU A 123 -13.52 3.72 -16.02
C LEU A 123 -13.34 3.64 -17.54
N TYR A 124 -13.05 2.44 -18.04
CA TYR A 124 -12.81 2.16 -19.46
C TYR A 124 -13.60 0.91 -19.89
N PRO A 125 -14.92 1.07 -20.17
CA PRO A 125 -15.78 -0.06 -20.52
C PRO A 125 -15.35 -0.82 -21.80
N ASP A 126 -14.65 -0.14 -22.71
CA ASP A 126 -14.19 -0.70 -23.99
C ASP A 126 -12.83 -1.43 -23.89
N LEU A 127 -12.33 -1.69 -22.67
CA LEU A 127 -11.10 -2.47 -22.49
C LEU A 127 -11.24 -3.87 -23.09
N PRO A 128 -10.23 -4.39 -23.80
CA PRO A 128 -10.27 -5.74 -24.35
C PRO A 128 -10.38 -6.81 -23.25
N GLU A 129 -9.96 -6.52 -22.03
CA GLU A 129 -10.05 -7.41 -20.87
C GLU A 129 -11.47 -7.48 -20.25
N ALA A 130 -12.38 -6.54 -20.55
CA ALA A 130 -13.68 -6.44 -19.89
C ALA A 130 -14.52 -7.74 -19.92
N PRO A 131 -14.60 -8.49 -21.04
CA PRO A 131 -15.30 -9.78 -21.05
C PRO A 131 -14.65 -10.83 -20.13
N THR A 132 -13.32 -10.87 -20.07
CA THR A 132 -12.57 -11.79 -19.19
C THR A 132 -12.77 -11.43 -17.72
N ILE A 133 -12.81 -10.13 -17.40
CA ILE A 133 -13.11 -9.64 -16.05
C ILE A 133 -14.50 -10.12 -15.63
N ALA A 134 -15.53 -9.89 -16.47
CA ALA A 134 -16.89 -10.30 -16.17
C ALA A 134 -17.01 -11.83 -15.95
N ALA A 135 -16.42 -12.63 -16.83
CA ALA A 135 -16.43 -14.09 -16.70
C ALA A 135 -15.71 -14.59 -15.43
N THR A 136 -14.62 -13.93 -15.04
CA THR A 136 -13.87 -14.26 -13.81
C THR A 136 -14.70 -13.94 -12.57
N VAL A 137 -15.37 -12.79 -12.55
CA VAL A 137 -16.26 -12.40 -11.45
C VAL A 137 -17.46 -13.34 -11.37
N ASP A 138 -18.10 -13.68 -12.49
CA ASP A 138 -19.22 -14.63 -12.53
C ASP A 138 -18.88 -16.01 -11.99
N THR A 139 -17.66 -16.48 -12.23
CA THR A 139 -17.20 -17.77 -11.73
C THR A 139 -17.05 -17.78 -10.21
N HIS A 140 -16.57 -16.68 -9.62
CA HIS A 140 -16.20 -16.64 -8.21
C HIS A 140 -17.27 -16.01 -7.31
N PHE A 141 -17.97 -14.97 -7.77
CA PHE A 141 -18.93 -14.19 -7.00
C PHE A 141 -20.29 -14.87 -7.06
N THR A 142 -20.38 -15.99 -6.35
CA THR A 142 -21.58 -16.81 -6.23
C THR A 142 -22.01 -16.89 -4.77
N ALA A 143 -23.32 -17.00 -4.52
CA ALA A 143 -23.84 -17.13 -3.16
C ALA A 143 -23.21 -18.30 -2.37
N PRO A 144 -22.96 -19.49 -2.96
CA PRO A 144 -22.25 -20.57 -2.27
C PRO A 144 -20.81 -20.24 -1.88
N ASN A 145 -20.07 -19.50 -2.70
CA ASN A 145 -18.69 -19.11 -2.38
C ASN A 145 -18.68 -18.03 -1.29
N VAL A 146 -19.58 -17.04 -1.37
CA VAL A 146 -19.74 -16.00 -0.35
C VAL A 146 -20.08 -16.62 1.01
N ALA A 147 -20.97 -17.61 1.04
CA ALA A 147 -21.32 -18.32 2.26
C ALA A 147 -20.11 -19.02 2.91
N LYS A 148 -19.16 -19.54 2.12
CA LYS A 148 -17.91 -20.15 2.62
C LYS A 148 -16.95 -19.12 3.19
N GLU A 149 -16.77 -17.97 2.53
CA GLU A 149 -15.96 -16.86 3.07
C GLU A 149 -16.53 -16.38 4.42
N ILE A 150 -17.86 -16.22 4.50
CA ILE A 150 -18.55 -15.85 5.74
C ILE A 150 -18.37 -16.92 6.82
N ALA A 151 -18.50 -18.20 6.49
CA ALA A 151 -18.32 -19.30 7.44
C ALA A 151 -16.92 -19.28 8.04
N TYR A 152 -15.89 -19.08 7.21
CA TYR A 152 -14.51 -18.93 7.67
C TYR A 152 -14.33 -17.74 8.62
N LEU A 153 -14.84 -16.56 8.23
CA LEU A 153 -14.70 -15.34 9.04
C LEU A 153 -15.49 -15.40 10.35
N ARG A 154 -16.57 -16.19 10.42
CA ARG A 154 -17.38 -16.38 11.64
C ARG A 154 -16.71 -17.28 12.67
N LEU A 155 -15.66 -18.03 12.32
CA LEU A 155 -14.91 -18.82 13.29
C LEU A 155 -14.36 -17.93 14.40
N PRO A 156 -14.47 -18.32 15.69
CA PRO A 156 -14.07 -17.46 16.82
C PRO A 156 -12.62 -16.97 16.76
N HIS A 157 -11.70 -17.82 16.28
CA HIS A 157 -10.28 -17.49 16.16
C HIS A 157 -9.95 -16.63 14.94
N ASN A 158 -10.85 -16.53 13.96
CA ASN A 158 -10.68 -15.70 12.75
C ASN A 158 -11.34 -14.32 12.85
N ARG A 159 -11.82 -13.95 14.04
CA ARG A 159 -12.48 -12.65 14.26
C ARG A 159 -11.62 -11.45 13.87
N GLY A 160 -10.30 -11.56 14.01
CA GLY A 160 -9.32 -10.53 13.66
C GLY A 160 -8.54 -10.78 12.36
N PHE A 161 -8.88 -11.83 11.60
CA PHE A 161 -8.23 -12.12 10.32
C PHE A 161 -8.29 -10.90 9.41
N GLU A 162 -7.16 -10.52 8.81
CA GLU A 162 -7.02 -9.39 7.88
C GLU A 162 -7.38 -8.00 8.45
N ARG A 163 -7.46 -7.85 9.78
CA ARG A 163 -7.71 -6.55 10.41
C ARG A 163 -6.45 -5.65 10.36
N PRO A 164 -6.56 -4.36 9.97
CA PRO A 164 -7.71 -3.70 9.36
C PRO A 164 -7.64 -3.66 7.82
N TYR A 165 -6.52 -4.09 7.22
CA TYR A 165 -6.21 -3.91 5.81
C TYR A 165 -7.17 -4.62 4.86
N GLY A 166 -7.29 -5.94 4.98
CA GLY A 166 -8.15 -6.70 4.10
C GLY A 166 -9.64 -6.40 4.33
N TRP A 167 -10.02 -6.02 5.56
CA TRP A 167 -11.37 -5.49 5.83
C TRP A 167 -11.66 -4.26 4.98
N ALA A 168 -10.74 -3.30 4.98
CA ALA A 168 -10.87 -2.07 4.22
C ALA A 168 -10.94 -2.31 2.70
N TRP A 169 -10.10 -3.20 2.17
CA TRP A 169 -10.13 -3.55 0.76
C TRP A 169 -11.41 -4.28 0.34
N LEU A 170 -11.96 -5.15 1.21
CA LEU A 170 -13.22 -5.81 0.92
C LEU A 170 -14.39 -4.82 0.89
N LEU A 171 -14.41 -3.83 1.78
CA LEU A 171 -15.37 -2.73 1.72
C LEU A 171 -15.16 -1.87 0.47
N ALA A 172 -13.92 -1.55 0.09
CA ALA A 172 -13.63 -0.82 -1.14
C ALA A 172 -14.14 -1.57 -2.39
N LEU A 173 -13.94 -2.88 -2.47
CA LEU A 173 -14.48 -3.75 -3.52
C LEU A 173 -16.01 -3.70 -3.58
N ALA A 174 -16.68 -3.86 -2.43
CA ALA A 174 -18.14 -3.79 -2.35
C ALA A 174 -18.67 -2.41 -2.78
N GLY A 175 -18.00 -1.33 -2.36
CA GLY A 175 -18.35 0.05 -2.74
C GLY A 175 -18.18 0.29 -4.24
N GLN A 176 -17.10 -0.23 -4.84
CA GLN A 176 -16.89 -0.14 -6.29
C GLN A 176 -18.01 -0.87 -7.07
N LEU A 177 -18.40 -2.08 -6.65
CA LEU A 177 -19.51 -2.79 -7.27
C LEU A 177 -20.85 -2.06 -7.14
N HIS A 178 -21.10 -1.44 -5.98
CA HIS A 178 -22.31 -0.64 -5.76
C HIS A 178 -22.39 0.59 -6.68
N ALA A 179 -21.25 1.25 -6.91
CA ALA A 179 -21.18 2.46 -7.75
C ALA A 179 -21.23 2.16 -9.25
N MET A 180 -20.93 0.93 -9.67
CA MET A 180 -20.90 0.56 -11.09
C MET A 180 -22.31 0.43 -11.68
N PRO A 181 -22.60 1.09 -12.82
CA PRO A 181 -23.89 0.95 -13.49
C PRO A 181 -23.98 -0.39 -14.24
N GLY A 182 -25.20 -0.92 -14.38
CA GLY A 182 -25.48 -2.09 -15.20
C GLY A 182 -26.03 -3.29 -14.41
N ARG A 183 -26.58 -4.27 -15.14
CA ARG A 183 -27.24 -5.43 -14.53
C ARG A 183 -26.27 -6.39 -13.86
N ASP A 184 -25.10 -6.62 -14.46
CA ASP A 184 -24.09 -7.53 -13.91
C ASP A 184 -23.43 -6.97 -12.65
N PRO A 185 -22.94 -5.71 -12.61
CA PRO A 185 -22.43 -5.14 -11.36
C PRO A 185 -23.47 -5.11 -10.22
N ALA A 186 -24.73 -4.80 -10.53
CA ALA A 186 -25.81 -4.87 -9.53
C ALA A 186 -26.01 -6.28 -8.96
N ARG A 187 -25.93 -7.31 -9.82
CA ARG A 187 -25.99 -8.72 -9.40
C ARG A 187 -24.78 -9.11 -8.55
N TRP A 188 -23.57 -8.77 -8.97
CA TRP A 188 -22.34 -9.06 -8.21
C TRP A 188 -22.35 -8.35 -6.86
N SER A 189 -22.78 -7.09 -6.82
CA SER A 189 -22.95 -6.29 -5.60
C SER A 189 -23.91 -6.98 -4.62
N ALA A 190 -25.09 -7.40 -5.09
CA ALA A 190 -26.06 -8.12 -4.27
C ALA A 190 -25.53 -9.46 -3.73
N VAL A 191 -24.71 -10.17 -4.51
CA VAL A 191 -24.09 -11.43 -4.07
C VAL A 191 -23.03 -11.19 -3.00
N LEU A 192 -22.18 -10.17 -3.15
CA LEU A 192 -21.09 -9.88 -2.21
C LEU A 192 -21.57 -9.17 -0.92
N ALA A 193 -22.71 -8.48 -0.97
CA ALA A 193 -23.23 -7.67 0.13
C ALA A 193 -23.20 -8.36 1.51
N PRO A 194 -23.63 -9.62 1.69
CA PRO A 194 -23.61 -10.28 3.01
C PRO A 194 -22.21 -10.41 3.61
N LEU A 195 -21.17 -10.52 2.78
CA LEU A 195 -19.78 -10.55 3.23
C LEU A 195 -19.29 -9.14 3.61
N ALA A 196 -19.71 -8.11 2.89
CA ALA A 196 -19.42 -6.73 3.25
C ALA A 196 -20.08 -6.33 4.59
N GLU A 197 -21.34 -6.69 4.79
CA GLU A 197 -22.06 -6.46 6.06
C GLU A 197 -21.34 -7.09 7.26
N LEU A 198 -20.82 -8.32 7.09
CA LEU A 198 -20.01 -8.95 8.14
C LEU A 198 -18.80 -8.09 8.51
N ILE A 199 -18.14 -7.45 7.55
CA ILE A 199 -17.00 -6.55 7.82
C ILE A 199 -17.45 -5.23 8.45
N VAL A 200 -18.60 -4.69 8.05
CA VAL A 200 -19.22 -3.53 8.72
C VAL A 200 -19.41 -3.82 10.20
N GLU A 201 -20.03 -4.96 10.54
CA GLU A 201 -20.20 -5.41 11.93
C GLU A 201 -18.86 -5.45 12.69
N ARG A 202 -17.77 -5.90 12.03
CA ARG A 202 -16.44 -5.96 12.65
C ARG A 202 -15.86 -4.59 12.96
N PHE A 203 -16.01 -3.61 12.06
CA PHE A 203 -15.59 -2.23 12.35
C PHE A 203 -16.44 -1.63 13.47
N MET A 204 -17.76 -1.82 13.43
CA MET A 204 -18.69 -1.33 14.45
C MET A 204 -18.35 -1.87 15.85
N GLU A 205 -17.90 -3.13 15.94
CA GLU A 205 -17.47 -3.71 17.21
C GLU A 205 -16.05 -3.28 17.62
N PHE A 206 -15.13 -3.14 16.67
CA PHE A 206 -13.72 -2.91 16.94
C PHE A 206 -13.41 -1.47 17.33
N LEU A 207 -13.90 -0.48 16.58
CA LEU A 207 -13.49 0.92 16.74
C LEU A 207 -13.81 1.51 18.13
N PRO A 208 -14.95 1.19 18.78
CA PRO A 208 -15.22 1.61 20.15
C PRO A 208 -14.22 1.06 21.18
N LYS A 209 -13.63 -0.11 20.91
CA LYS A 209 -12.64 -0.77 21.79
C LYS A 209 -11.21 -0.31 21.52
N ALA A 210 -10.95 0.25 20.34
CA ALA A 210 -9.62 0.65 19.91
C ALA A 210 -9.23 2.01 20.53
N THR A 211 -8.41 1.98 21.58
CA THR A 211 -7.96 3.20 22.27
C THR A 211 -7.00 4.03 21.42
N TYR A 212 -6.10 3.38 20.68
CA TYR A 212 -5.03 4.04 19.92
C TYR A 212 -5.07 3.68 18.44
N PRO A 213 -4.68 4.60 17.54
CA PRO A 213 -4.48 4.28 16.13
C PRO A 213 -3.19 3.47 15.94
N LEU A 214 -3.07 2.78 14.80
CA LEU A 214 -1.84 2.14 14.36
C LEU A 214 -1.26 2.94 13.19
N ARG A 215 -0.11 3.58 13.41
CA ARG A 215 0.57 4.50 12.48
C ARG A 215 1.73 3.83 11.73
N VAL A 216 1.62 2.55 11.43
CA VAL A 216 2.67 1.77 10.77
C VAL A 216 2.56 1.97 9.25
N GLY A 217 3.64 1.99 8.48
CA GLY A 217 3.59 2.14 7.01
C GLY A 217 3.28 0.86 6.24
N THR A 218 2.60 -0.10 6.88
CA THR A 218 2.22 -1.39 6.28
C THR A 218 0.76 -1.73 6.61
N HIS A 219 0.34 -2.97 6.37
CA HIS A 219 -1.04 -3.46 6.50
C HIS A 219 -1.79 -2.98 7.75
N PHE A 220 -1.12 -2.84 8.89
CA PHE A 220 -1.80 -2.42 10.13
C PHE A 220 -2.22 -0.95 10.18
N ASN A 221 -1.88 -0.12 9.18
CA ASN A 221 -2.22 1.31 9.15
C ASN A 221 -3.73 1.55 9.26
N THR A 222 -4.17 2.12 10.39
CA THR A 222 -5.60 2.40 10.59
C THR A 222 -6.10 3.56 9.73
N ALA A 223 -5.26 4.56 9.44
CA ALA A 223 -5.70 5.72 8.66
C ALA A 223 -6.03 5.34 7.21
N PHE A 224 -5.22 4.49 6.59
CA PHE A 224 -5.49 3.89 5.29
C PHE A 224 -6.80 3.10 5.29
N ALA A 225 -6.94 2.18 6.25
CA ALA A 225 -8.11 1.32 6.34
C ALA A 225 -9.42 2.11 6.51
N LEU A 226 -9.39 3.12 7.39
CA LEU A 226 -10.54 3.99 7.65
C LEU A 226 -10.88 4.90 6.45
N SER A 227 -9.89 5.32 5.67
CA SER A 227 -10.13 6.11 4.46
C SER A 227 -10.94 5.35 3.41
N LEU A 228 -10.63 4.07 3.19
CA LEU A 228 -11.38 3.20 2.28
C LEU A 228 -12.76 2.84 2.84
N ALA A 229 -12.84 2.48 4.13
CA ALA A 229 -14.10 2.14 4.78
C ALA A 229 -15.09 3.33 4.81
N LEU A 230 -14.59 4.55 4.99
CA LEU A 230 -15.41 5.77 4.96
C LEU A 230 -15.97 6.05 3.56
N GLU A 231 -15.18 5.84 2.51
CA GLU A 231 -15.64 5.96 1.12
C GLU A 231 -16.76 4.97 0.83
N PHE A 232 -16.56 3.70 1.22
CA PHE A 232 -17.60 2.68 1.13
C PHE A 232 -18.87 3.11 1.87
N ALA A 233 -18.73 3.54 3.13
CA ALA A 233 -19.85 3.89 3.97
C ALA A 233 -20.70 5.02 3.36
N ARG A 234 -20.04 6.06 2.85
CA ARG A 234 -20.72 7.19 2.18
C ARG A 234 -21.35 6.78 0.85
N THR A 235 -20.65 5.98 0.05
CA THR A 235 -21.13 5.51 -1.27
C THR A 235 -22.37 4.64 -1.14
N THR A 236 -22.45 3.82 -0.09
CA THR A 236 -23.51 2.82 0.10
C THR A 236 -24.58 3.22 1.11
N GLY A 237 -24.45 4.38 1.77
CA GLY A 237 -25.43 4.89 2.72
C GLY A 237 -25.33 4.31 4.15
N HIS A 238 -24.20 3.70 4.53
CA HIS A 238 -23.93 3.24 5.90
C HIS A 238 -23.58 4.41 6.82
N THR A 239 -24.57 5.23 7.17
CA THR A 239 -24.41 6.46 7.94
C THR A 239 -23.82 6.24 9.33
N GLU A 240 -24.20 5.16 10.03
CA GLU A 240 -23.67 4.82 11.35
C GLU A 240 -22.18 4.46 11.30
N LEU A 241 -21.76 3.68 10.31
CA LEU A 241 -20.34 3.37 10.10
C LEU A 241 -19.55 4.63 9.77
N ALA A 242 -20.06 5.49 8.87
CA ALA A 242 -19.40 6.75 8.53
C ALA A 242 -19.20 7.64 9.76
N ALA A 243 -20.24 7.82 10.57
CA ALA A 243 -20.18 8.61 11.80
C ALA A 243 -19.16 8.03 12.80
N LEU A 244 -19.16 6.71 13.01
CA LEU A 244 -18.20 6.05 13.90
C LEU A 244 -16.75 6.23 13.43
N ILE A 245 -16.51 6.15 12.12
CA ILE A 245 -15.18 6.37 11.54
C ILE A 245 -14.74 7.83 11.75
N GLU A 246 -15.62 8.79 11.48
CA GLU A 246 -15.35 10.23 11.67
C GLU A 246 -15.04 10.57 13.13
N GLU A 247 -15.83 10.06 14.07
CA GLU A 247 -15.60 10.21 15.51
C GLU A 247 -14.26 9.59 15.92
N THR A 248 -13.97 8.38 15.45
CA THR A 248 -12.74 7.66 15.78
C THR A 248 -11.51 8.38 15.22
N ALA A 249 -11.56 8.86 13.98
CA ALA A 249 -10.49 9.64 13.36
C ALA A 249 -10.20 10.91 14.15
N ARG A 250 -11.23 11.67 14.54
CA ARG A 250 -11.09 12.88 15.35
C ARG A 250 -10.51 12.56 16.73
N ARG A 251 -11.01 11.53 17.40
CA ARG A 251 -10.50 11.07 18.71
C ARG A 251 -9.01 10.74 18.66
N TRP A 252 -8.53 10.16 17.57
CA TRP A 252 -7.13 9.74 17.44
C TRP A 252 -6.18 10.84 16.95
N HIS A 253 -6.62 11.69 16.03
CA HIS A 253 -5.71 12.51 15.23
C HIS A 253 -5.97 14.01 15.31
N PHE A 254 -7.10 14.46 15.89
CA PHE A 254 -7.43 15.90 15.91
C PHE A 254 -6.40 16.74 16.67
N GLY A 255 -5.78 16.15 17.71
CA GLY A 255 -4.75 16.80 18.52
C GLY A 255 -3.33 16.65 17.99
N ASP A 256 -3.09 15.90 16.91
CA ASP A 256 -1.76 15.68 16.38
C ASP A 256 -1.22 16.98 15.73
N SER A 257 0.06 17.28 15.94
CA SER A 257 0.72 18.52 15.50
C SER A 257 2.23 18.34 15.32
N ASP A 258 2.85 19.18 14.50
CA ASP A 258 4.31 19.20 14.21
C ASP A 258 4.88 17.80 13.90
N CYS A 259 4.21 17.11 12.98
CA CYS A 259 4.56 15.76 12.57
C CYS A 259 6.01 15.70 12.05
N GLN A 260 6.79 14.80 12.65
CA GLN A 260 8.20 14.62 12.31
C GLN A 260 8.45 13.67 11.13
N ALA A 261 7.44 12.89 10.72
CA ALA A 261 7.52 11.86 9.66
C ALA A 261 8.77 10.94 9.76
N TRP A 262 8.74 9.99 10.71
CA TRP A 262 9.83 9.03 10.98
C TRP A 262 10.03 7.98 9.87
N GLU A 263 9.21 8.04 8.83
CA GLU A 263 9.30 7.26 7.60
C GLU A 263 10.48 7.73 6.71
N PRO A 264 11.03 6.86 5.85
CA PRO A 264 10.60 5.49 5.55
C PRO A 264 11.15 4.43 6.51
N GLY A 265 10.31 3.45 6.86
CA GLY A 265 10.72 2.13 7.32
C GLY A 265 11.09 1.22 6.14
N GLY A 266 11.93 0.21 6.39
CA GLY A 266 12.54 -0.62 5.33
C GLY A 266 11.58 -1.52 4.53
N ASP A 267 10.36 -1.72 4.99
CA ASP A 267 9.33 -2.52 4.31
C ASP A 267 7.97 -1.80 4.22
N GLU A 268 7.97 -0.47 4.30
CA GLU A 268 6.76 0.33 4.18
C GLU A 268 6.29 0.43 2.73
N PHE A 269 4.97 0.37 2.53
CA PHE A 269 4.30 0.69 1.27
C PHE A 269 3.24 1.80 1.42
N LEU A 270 2.97 2.22 2.65
CA LEU A 270 2.12 3.36 2.98
C LEU A 270 2.96 4.42 3.70
N SER A 271 2.78 5.69 3.34
CA SER A 271 3.30 6.79 4.15
C SER A 271 2.40 7.01 5.37
N PRO A 272 2.84 6.70 6.61
CA PRO A 272 1.97 6.84 7.77
C PRO A 272 1.46 8.26 7.97
N SER A 273 2.34 9.24 7.80
CA SER A 273 2.06 10.65 8.05
C SER A 273 1.08 11.20 7.03
N LEU A 274 1.24 10.83 5.76
CA LEU A 274 0.35 11.28 4.70
C LEU A 274 -0.99 10.53 4.69
N MET A 275 -1.03 9.26 5.11
CA MET A 275 -2.30 8.53 5.29
C MET A 275 -3.15 9.16 6.40
N GLU A 276 -2.51 9.59 7.50
CA GLU A 276 -3.21 10.33 8.56
C GLU A 276 -3.81 11.63 8.02
N ALA A 277 -3.02 12.42 7.28
CA ALA A 277 -3.50 13.64 6.67
C ALA A 277 -4.63 13.39 5.65
N GLU A 278 -4.55 12.33 4.83
CA GLU A 278 -5.59 11.97 3.88
C GLU A 278 -6.89 11.53 4.58
N LEU A 279 -6.82 10.78 5.68
CA LEU A 279 -8.00 10.48 6.50
C LEU A 279 -8.59 11.78 7.08
N MET A 280 -7.75 12.63 7.67
CA MET A 280 -8.20 13.87 8.30
C MET A 280 -8.83 14.85 7.29
N ARG A 281 -8.35 14.85 6.03
CA ARG A 281 -8.98 15.55 4.91
C ARG A 281 -10.38 15.05 4.62
N ARG A 282 -10.63 13.73 4.71
CA ARG A 282 -11.93 13.12 4.41
C ARG A 282 -12.97 13.34 5.49
N VAL A 283 -12.56 13.44 6.76
CA VAL A 283 -13.47 13.55 7.92
C VAL A 283 -13.72 14.99 8.39
N SER A 284 -12.99 15.96 7.84
CA SER A 284 -13.06 17.37 8.25
C SER A 284 -13.74 18.23 7.19
N ALA A 285 -14.41 19.30 7.61
CA ALA A 285 -14.84 20.34 6.70
C ALA A 285 -13.60 21.05 6.10
N PRO A 286 -13.67 21.63 4.88
CA PRO A 286 -12.49 22.20 4.22
C PRO A 286 -11.72 23.25 5.06
N GLY A 287 -12.44 24.11 5.81
CA GLY A 287 -11.82 25.10 6.71
C GLY A 287 -11.09 24.46 7.88
N ASP A 288 -11.78 23.58 8.62
CA ASP A 288 -11.21 22.83 9.74
C ASP A 288 -9.98 22.01 9.33
N PHE A 289 -10.02 21.42 8.12
CA PHE A 289 -8.91 20.66 7.59
C PHE A 289 -7.68 21.54 7.34
N ALA A 290 -7.86 22.71 6.72
CA ALA A 290 -6.74 23.62 6.44
C ALA A 290 -6.03 24.04 7.74
N GLU A 291 -6.79 24.41 8.77
CA GLU A 291 -6.22 24.78 10.08
C GLU A 291 -5.53 23.60 10.78
N TRP A 292 -6.12 22.40 10.72
CA TRP A 292 -5.49 21.19 11.26
C TRP A 292 -4.20 20.86 10.50
N PHE A 293 -4.21 20.96 9.17
CA PHE A 293 -3.07 20.64 8.31
C PHE A 293 -1.91 21.62 8.50
N ASP A 294 -2.19 22.90 8.77
CA ASP A 294 -1.19 23.90 9.16
C ASP A 294 -0.48 23.52 10.47
N ARG A 295 -1.22 23.02 11.46
CA ARG A 295 -0.62 22.56 12.73
C ARG A 295 0.13 21.24 12.57
N PHE A 296 -0.38 20.33 11.75
CA PHE A 296 0.19 19.01 11.56
C PHE A 296 1.49 19.05 10.74
N PHE A 297 1.54 19.84 9.66
CA PHE A 297 2.75 20.07 8.86
C PHE A 297 3.06 21.57 8.69
N PRO A 298 3.54 22.24 9.75
CA PRO A 298 3.74 23.70 9.76
C PRO A 298 4.79 24.20 8.76
N ARG A 299 5.66 23.30 8.27
CA ARG A 299 6.78 23.62 7.37
C ARG A 299 6.66 22.91 6.01
N LEU A 300 5.46 22.44 5.65
CA LEU A 300 5.23 21.69 4.40
C LEU A 300 5.61 22.49 3.14
N ALA A 301 5.34 23.80 3.14
CA ALA A 301 5.69 24.69 2.02
C ALA A 301 7.21 24.82 1.80
N LEU A 302 8.00 24.54 2.85
CA LEU A 302 9.46 24.53 2.80
C LEU A 302 10.04 23.16 2.39
N GLY A 303 9.17 22.17 2.16
CA GLY A 303 9.61 20.80 1.88
C GLY A 303 10.02 20.04 3.16
N GLU A 304 9.44 20.37 4.31
CA GLU A 304 9.70 19.68 5.58
C GLU A 304 8.44 18.95 6.12
N PRO A 305 8.59 17.74 6.68
CA PRO A 305 9.84 16.96 6.80
C PRO A 305 10.38 16.45 5.44
N ALA A 306 11.69 16.59 5.23
CA ALA A 306 12.33 16.31 3.94
C ALA A 306 12.14 14.86 3.45
N THR A 307 11.97 13.92 4.38
CA THR A 307 11.74 12.50 4.09
C THR A 307 10.48 12.25 3.27
N LEU A 308 9.47 13.12 3.36
CA LEU A 308 8.22 13.02 2.58
C LEU A 308 8.39 13.43 1.11
N PHE A 309 9.41 14.22 0.80
CA PHE A 309 9.55 14.85 -0.51
C PHE A 309 10.53 14.14 -1.44
N ALA A 310 11.45 13.37 -0.89
CA ALA A 310 12.41 12.56 -1.64
C ALA A 310 11.85 11.16 -1.92
N PRO A 311 11.86 10.69 -3.19
CA PRO A 311 11.52 9.31 -3.51
C PRO A 311 12.42 8.32 -2.78
N VAL A 312 11.83 7.23 -2.32
CA VAL A 312 12.56 6.16 -1.62
C VAL A 312 13.30 5.27 -2.61
N THR A 313 14.49 4.82 -2.20
CA THR A 313 15.33 3.92 -3.01
C THR A 313 14.96 2.48 -2.74
N VAL A 314 14.75 1.70 -3.80
CA VAL A 314 14.44 0.26 -3.74
C VAL A 314 15.69 -0.51 -4.17
N THR A 315 16.36 -1.15 -3.22
CA THR A 315 17.67 -1.79 -3.48
C THR A 315 17.55 -3.18 -4.07
N ASP A 316 16.45 -3.90 -3.81
CA ASP A 316 16.16 -5.23 -4.33
C ASP A 316 14.65 -5.37 -4.55
N ARG A 317 14.24 -5.58 -5.80
CA ARG A 317 12.82 -5.73 -6.18
C ARG A 317 12.33 -7.18 -6.20
N SER A 318 13.24 -8.13 -6.02
CA SER A 318 12.89 -9.55 -5.87
C SER A 318 12.59 -9.91 -4.42
N ASP A 319 13.08 -9.11 -3.46
CA ASP A 319 12.72 -9.24 -2.06
C ASP A 319 11.33 -8.64 -1.81
N GLY A 320 10.39 -9.48 -1.37
CA GLY A 320 8.99 -9.07 -1.18
C GLY A 320 8.76 -8.01 -0.09
N LYS A 321 9.75 -7.71 0.76
CA LYS A 321 9.67 -6.63 1.75
C LYS A 321 10.30 -5.35 1.20
N ILE A 322 11.45 -5.44 0.55
CA ILE A 322 12.11 -4.26 -0.02
C ILE A 322 11.30 -3.72 -1.22
N ALA A 323 10.68 -4.59 -2.02
CA ALA A 323 9.78 -4.20 -3.11
C ALA A 323 8.59 -3.34 -2.65
N HIS A 324 8.21 -3.39 -1.37
CA HIS A 324 7.18 -2.51 -0.80
C HIS A 324 7.50 -1.02 -0.97
N LEU A 325 8.78 -0.65 -1.03
CA LEU A 325 9.21 0.73 -1.15
C LEU A 325 8.77 1.38 -2.49
N ASP A 326 8.55 0.60 -3.56
CA ASP A 326 7.89 1.12 -4.77
C ASP A 326 6.43 1.50 -4.46
N GLY A 327 5.73 0.71 -3.64
CA GLY A 327 4.40 1.05 -3.14
C GLY A 327 4.38 2.29 -2.24
N LEU A 328 5.44 2.51 -1.45
CA LEU A 328 5.57 3.73 -0.65
C LEU A 328 5.68 4.98 -1.54
N ASN A 329 6.46 4.89 -2.62
CA ASN A 329 6.50 5.97 -3.61
C ASN A 329 5.09 6.23 -4.20
N LEU A 330 4.37 5.18 -4.59
CA LEU A 330 3.01 5.31 -5.16
C LEU A 330 2.02 5.89 -4.15
N SER A 331 2.02 5.43 -2.90
CA SER A 331 1.10 5.91 -1.86
C SER A 331 1.40 7.36 -1.44
N ARG A 332 2.67 7.76 -1.42
CA ARG A 332 3.07 9.17 -1.27
C ARG A 332 2.53 10.03 -2.39
N ALA A 333 2.69 9.60 -3.64
CA ALA A 333 2.15 10.34 -4.77
C ALA A 333 0.62 10.48 -4.71
N TRP A 334 -0.08 9.41 -4.34
CA TRP A 334 -1.53 9.42 -4.16
C TRP A 334 -1.97 10.45 -3.10
N CYS A 335 -1.40 10.39 -1.90
CA CYS A 335 -1.75 11.34 -0.84
C CYS A 335 -1.36 12.76 -1.19
N GLN A 336 -0.18 13.00 -1.77
CA GLN A 336 0.25 14.35 -2.07
C GLN A 336 -0.64 15.01 -3.14
N ARG A 337 -1.08 14.28 -4.17
CA ARG A 337 -2.02 14.78 -5.17
C ARG A 337 -3.39 15.11 -4.56
N THR A 338 -3.94 14.21 -3.73
CA THR A 338 -5.24 14.42 -3.09
C THR A 338 -5.20 15.59 -2.11
N LEU A 339 -4.15 15.69 -1.30
CA LEU A 339 -3.92 16.80 -0.37
C LEU A 339 -3.73 18.13 -1.12
N ALA A 340 -2.97 18.16 -2.21
CA ALA A 340 -2.80 19.37 -3.03
C ALA A 340 -4.13 19.87 -3.61
N LYS A 341 -5.00 18.98 -4.07
CA LYS A 341 -6.33 19.34 -4.59
C LYS A 341 -7.27 19.89 -3.52
N ALA A 342 -7.06 19.53 -2.26
CA ALA A 342 -7.88 19.98 -1.13
C ALA A 342 -7.56 21.40 -0.68
N LEU A 343 -6.38 21.92 -1.04
CA LEU A 343 -5.93 23.25 -0.63
C LEU A 343 -6.51 24.35 -1.53
N PRO A 344 -6.72 25.57 -1.01
CA PRO A 344 -7.18 26.71 -1.80
C PRO A 344 -6.31 26.99 -3.03
N THR A 345 -6.91 27.53 -4.09
CA THR A 345 -6.16 27.99 -5.27
C THR A 345 -5.16 29.06 -4.86
N GLY A 346 -3.88 28.88 -5.23
CA GLY A 346 -2.79 29.80 -4.89
C GLY A 346 -2.03 29.47 -3.59
N ASP A 347 -2.45 28.45 -2.83
CA ASP A 347 -1.69 27.99 -1.67
C ASP A 347 -0.30 27.45 -2.11
N PRO A 348 0.81 27.96 -1.54
CA PRO A 348 2.16 27.59 -1.97
C PRO A 348 2.49 26.11 -1.78
N ARG A 349 1.82 25.41 -0.85
CA ARG A 349 2.04 23.98 -0.61
C ARG A 349 1.60 23.12 -1.78
N ARG A 350 0.61 23.57 -2.58
CA ARG A 350 0.10 22.82 -3.74
C ARG A 350 1.21 22.48 -4.72
N ALA A 351 1.99 23.49 -5.11
CA ALA A 351 3.06 23.30 -6.08
C ALA A 351 4.18 22.39 -5.55
N VAL A 352 4.45 22.40 -4.23
CA VAL A 352 5.45 21.52 -3.60
C VAL A 352 4.97 20.07 -3.60
N LEU A 353 3.72 19.84 -3.19
CA LEU A 353 3.09 18.52 -3.18
C LEU A 353 2.94 17.93 -4.58
N GLU A 354 2.50 18.72 -5.56
CA GLU A 354 2.35 18.26 -6.95
C GLU A 354 3.69 17.86 -7.57
N ARG A 355 4.75 18.67 -7.38
CA ARG A 355 6.09 18.32 -7.88
C ARG A 355 6.65 17.07 -7.22
N SER A 356 6.44 16.92 -5.92
CA SER A 356 6.94 15.73 -5.22
C SER A 356 6.15 14.49 -5.59
N ALA A 357 4.83 14.57 -5.76
CA ALA A 357 4.03 13.47 -6.26
C ALA A 357 4.49 13.00 -7.66
N GLU A 358 4.79 13.93 -8.56
CA GLU A 358 5.33 13.61 -9.88
C GLU A 358 6.67 12.87 -9.78
N ALA A 359 7.59 13.33 -8.93
CA ALA A 359 8.88 12.67 -8.71
C ALA A 359 8.72 11.24 -8.17
N HIS A 360 7.79 11.02 -7.25
CA HIS A 360 7.49 9.69 -6.71
C HIS A 360 6.84 8.77 -7.76
N LEU A 361 5.94 9.29 -8.61
CA LEU A 361 5.36 8.53 -9.71
C LEU A 361 6.42 8.09 -10.72
N LEU A 362 7.29 9.01 -11.13
CA LEU A 362 8.38 8.72 -12.07
C LEU A 362 9.36 7.68 -11.51
N ALA A 363 9.54 7.65 -10.19
CA ALA A 363 10.40 6.67 -9.53
C ALA A 363 9.81 5.25 -9.47
N ALA A 364 8.47 5.11 -9.41
CA ALA A 364 7.82 3.81 -9.15
C ALA A 364 7.05 3.22 -10.33
N LEU A 365 6.42 4.03 -11.19
CA LEU A 365 5.61 3.55 -12.32
C LEU A 365 6.35 2.59 -13.27
N PRO A 366 7.65 2.80 -13.59
CA PRO A 366 8.39 1.85 -14.42
C PRO A 366 8.51 0.44 -13.83
N HIS A 367 8.30 0.30 -12.51
CA HIS A 367 8.53 -0.93 -11.75
C HIS A 367 7.24 -1.62 -11.29
N VAL A 368 6.07 -1.13 -11.72
CA VAL A 368 4.77 -1.77 -11.44
C VAL A 368 4.67 -3.18 -12.04
N ALA A 369 5.40 -3.43 -13.14
CA ALA A 369 5.56 -4.74 -13.76
C ALA A 369 7.00 -5.24 -13.61
N GLY A 370 7.21 -6.55 -13.55
CA GLY A 370 8.51 -7.21 -13.43
C GLY A 370 8.45 -8.49 -12.60
N ASP A 371 8.72 -8.36 -11.30
CA ASP A 371 8.77 -9.49 -10.37
C ASP A 371 7.39 -9.73 -9.72
N TYR A 372 7.01 -11.00 -9.56
CA TYR A 372 5.73 -11.38 -8.98
C TYR A 372 5.52 -10.76 -7.59
N MET A 373 6.58 -10.59 -6.78
CA MET A 373 6.50 -10.00 -5.44
C MET A 373 6.04 -8.54 -5.43
N GLY A 374 6.18 -7.82 -6.54
CA GLY A 374 5.58 -6.49 -6.74
C GLY A 374 4.30 -6.53 -7.58
N GLU A 375 4.30 -7.30 -8.67
CA GLU A 375 3.24 -7.31 -9.68
C GLU A 375 1.85 -7.62 -9.12
N HIS A 376 1.77 -8.48 -8.10
CA HIS A 376 0.49 -8.93 -7.56
C HIS A 376 -0.31 -7.83 -6.83
N TRP A 377 0.29 -6.65 -6.58
CA TRP A 377 -0.36 -5.58 -5.83
C TRP A 377 -0.01 -4.15 -6.25
N LEU A 378 1.20 -3.88 -6.78
CA LEU A 378 1.65 -2.51 -7.11
C LEU A 378 0.72 -1.77 -8.09
N ALA A 379 0.10 -2.48 -9.04
CA ALA A 379 -0.83 -1.88 -9.99
C ALA A 379 -2.05 -1.24 -9.31
N THR A 380 -2.45 -1.74 -8.15
CA THR A 380 -3.55 -1.20 -7.34
C THR A 380 -3.17 0.17 -6.79
N PHE A 381 -1.98 0.30 -6.19
CA PHE A 381 -1.49 1.57 -5.66
C PHE A 381 -1.13 2.56 -6.76
N ALA A 382 -0.65 2.07 -7.91
CA ALA A 382 -0.43 2.89 -9.09
C ALA A 382 -1.75 3.49 -9.59
N LEU A 383 -2.82 2.70 -9.65
CA LEU A 383 -4.14 3.23 -10.02
C LEU A 383 -4.61 4.32 -9.04
N LEU A 384 -4.52 4.08 -7.73
CA LEU A 384 -4.87 5.08 -6.70
C LEU A 384 -4.12 6.40 -6.94
N ALA A 385 -2.82 6.33 -7.21
CA ALA A 385 -1.98 7.50 -7.45
C ALA A 385 -2.27 8.21 -8.78
N LEU A 386 -2.65 7.47 -9.82
CA LEU A 386 -2.96 8.03 -11.14
C LEU A 386 -4.35 8.68 -11.20
N GLU A 387 -5.34 8.16 -10.46
CA GLU A 387 -6.68 8.76 -10.32
C GLU A 387 -6.70 10.00 -9.39
N ALA A 388 -5.74 10.06 -8.46
CA ALA A 388 -5.63 11.05 -7.39
C ALA A 388 -5.82 12.50 -7.80
#